data_AF-A0A928CWL9-F1
#
_entry.id   AF-A0A928CWL9-F1
#
_cell.length_a   1.000
_cell.length_b   1.000
_cell.length_c   1.000
_cell.angle_alpha   90.00
_cell.angle_beta   90.00
_cell.angle_gamma   90.00
#
_symmetry.space_group_name_H-M   'P 1'
#
loop_
_entity.id
_entity.type
_entity.pdbx_description
1 polymer ?
#
loop_
_entity_poly.entity_id
_entity_poly.type
_entity_poly.pdbx_seq_one_letter_code
_entity_poly.pdbx_strand_id
1 'polypeptide(L)'
;MKLDNTDHLLDAWQYLYRGVDDTSLRRLFYYSVSLYGCMSCRFLVRPFVPMPELLTEEEKAYYKRHVFDSLDRQDYELDLLNIHGLRNPYQGRTAEEAERSVMCWNSILSSLNMALNSYRLALKDRGADKAYIADSIRRLECLMVFLRTLRNCCRFQAMLDRAKTIGYSVQANSDVLEAVMRDEYDNVGKLIALLEDGGPQLLPMAASSDKETTFLFGPDLADQLRKKQQIMRKHWRDSQVLFQFKNRFNQI
;
A
#
# COMPACT_ATOMS: atom_id res chain seq x y z
N MET A 1 -26.12 13.06 -20.85
CA MET A 1 -25.55 12.73 -22.17
C MET A 1 -25.13 11.27 -22.12
N LYS A 2 -25.91 10.35 -22.72
CA LYS A 2 -25.48 8.96 -22.87
C LYS A 2 -24.46 8.95 -24.00
N LEU A 3 -23.18 8.76 -23.65
CA LEU A 3 -22.17 8.37 -24.63
C LEU A 3 -22.60 7.01 -25.18
N ASP A 4 -22.42 6.82 -26.48
CA ASP A 4 -22.73 5.58 -27.15
C ASP A 4 -22.05 4.43 -26.39
N ASN A 5 -22.79 3.35 -26.11
CA ASN A 5 -22.44 2.27 -25.17
C ASN A 5 -21.23 1.40 -25.64
N THR A 6 -20.42 1.88 -26.58
CA THR A 6 -19.43 1.12 -27.34
C THR A 6 -18.00 1.64 -27.24
N ASP A 7 -17.73 2.83 -26.67
CA ASP A 7 -16.34 3.31 -26.54
C ASP A 7 -15.75 3.09 -25.15
N HIS A 8 -15.47 1.82 -24.84
CA HIS A 8 -14.85 1.40 -23.58
C HIS A 8 -13.49 2.07 -23.31
N LEU A 9 -12.78 2.58 -24.33
CA LEU A 9 -11.55 3.35 -24.10
C LEU A 9 -11.82 4.74 -23.56
N LEU A 10 -12.87 5.41 -24.06
CA LEU A 10 -13.30 6.70 -23.53
C LEU A 10 -13.77 6.55 -22.08
N ASP A 11 -14.54 5.52 -21.77
CA ASP A 11 -14.94 5.21 -20.40
C ASP A 11 -13.73 4.99 -19.49
N ALA A 12 -12.77 4.16 -19.95
CA ALA A 12 -11.54 3.90 -19.21
C ALA A 12 -10.77 5.20 -18.92
N TRP A 13 -10.64 6.07 -19.92
CA TRP A 13 -10.01 7.38 -19.76
C TRP A 13 -10.75 8.28 -18.77
N GLN A 14 -12.09 8.36 -18.83
CA GLN A 14 -12.87 9.17 -17.90
C GLN A 14 -12.71 8.71 -16.46
N TYR A 15 -12.75 7.40 -16.23
CA TYR A 15 -12.55 6.83 -14.88
C TYR A 15 -11.12 7.03 -14.38
N LEU A 16 -10.12 6.89 -15.27
CA LEU A 16 -8.73 7.19 -14.95
C LEU A 16 -8.56 8.67 -14.58
N TYR A 17 -9.08 9.58 -15.39
CA TYR A 17 -9.04 11.02 -15.14
C TYR A 17 -9.70 11.39 -13.80
N ARG A 18 -10.85 10.77 -13.46
CA ARG A 18 -11.51 10.99 -12.17
C ARG A 18 -10.66 10.53 -10.98
N GLY A 19 -10.09 9.33 -11.06
CA GLY A 19 -9.28 8.75 -9.99
C GLY A 19 -7.94 9.46 -9.81
N VAL A 20 -7.33 9.92 -10.90
CA VAL A 20 -5.98 10.49 -10.92
C VAL A 20 -6.00 12.01 -10.74
N ASP A 21 -6.84 12.75 -11.48
CA ASP A 21 -6.73 14.20 -11.63
C ASP A 21 -7.88 14.99 -11.01
N ASP A 22 -9.13 14.63 -11.33
CA ASP A 22 -10.28 15.51 -11.08
C ASP A 22 -10.68 15.60 -9.61
N THR A 23 -10.67 14.48 -8.88
CA THR A 23 -11.28 14.46 -7.54
C THR A 23 -10.38 13.92 -6.45
N SER A 24 -9.26 13.28 -6.81
CA SER A 24 -8.69 12.33 -5.88
C SER A 24 -7.16 12.37 -5.77
N LEU A 25 -6.38 11.60 -6.54
CA LEU A 25 -4.95 11.43 -6.26
C LEU A 25 -4.16 12.75 -6.31
N ARG A 26 -4.30 13.55 -7.38
CA ARG A 26 -3.59 14.82 -7.53
C ARG A 26 -3.95 15.82 -6.45
N ARG A 27 -5.26 16.01 -6.24
CA ARG A 27 -5.81 17.08 -5.41
C ARG A 27 -5.73 16.78 -3.92
N LEU A 28 -5.90 15.52 -3.52
CA LEU A 28 -5.91 15.13 -2.11
C LEU A 28 -4.51 14.79 -1.57
N PHE A 29 -3.58 14.38 -2.44
CA PHE A 29 -2.33 13.73 -1.99
C PHE A 29 -1.04 14.29 -2.61
N TYR A 30 -1.10 15.38 -3.40
CA TYR A 30 0.03 15.99 -4.14
C TYR A 30 0.95 14.92 -4.76
N TYR A 31 0.56 14.34 -5.90
CA TYR A 31 1.16 13.24 -6.68
C TYR A 31 2.43 12.57 -6.12
N SER A 32 3.50 13.34 -5.96
CA SER A 32 4.83 12.84 -5.58
C SER A 32 4.86 12.35 -4.14
N VAL A 33 4.32 13.06 -3.15
CA VAL A 33 4.63 12.79 -1.73
C VAL A 33 4.06 11.45 -1.25
N SER A 34 2.91 11.03 -1.78
CA SER A 34 2.29 9.78 -1.33
C SER A 34 2.93 8.54 -1.97
N LEU A 35 3.22 8.56 -3.28
CA LEU A 35 3.98 7.48 -3.92
C LEU A 35 5.45 7.46 -3.46
N TYR A 36 5.97 8.62 -3.08
CA TYR A 36 7.28 8.78 -2.47
C TYR A 36 7.43 7.94 -1.21
N GLY A 37 6.42 7.87 -0.33
CA GLY A 37 6.46 7.01 0.87
C GLY A 37 6.65 5.51 0.54
N CYS A 38 6.09 5.03 -0.58
CA CYS A 38 6.30 3.65 -1.03
C CYS A 38 7.79 3.35 -1.30
N MET A 39 8.51 4.33 -1.84
CA MET A 39 9.94 4.22 -2.18
C MET A 39 10.83 4.56 -0.97
N SER A 40 10.75 5.80 -0.50
CA SER A 40 11.69 6.40 0.43
C SER A 40 11.54 5.90 1.86
N CYS A 41 10.31 5.58 2.25
CA CYS A 41 9.97 5.01 3.55
C CYS A 41 9.70 3.51 3.44
N ARG A 42 9.93 2.93 2.26
CA ARG A 42 9.82 1.50 1.96
C ARG A 42 8.46 0.89 2.30
N PHE A 43 7.35 1.65 2.27
CA PHE A 43 6.02 1.12 2.62
C PHE A 43 5.62 -0.12 1.81
N LEU A 44 6.09 -0.19 0.55
CA LEU A 44 5.82 -1.33 -0.32
C LEU A 44 6.39 -2.64 0.23
N VAL A 45 7.59 -2.58 0.83
CA VAL A 45 8.34 -3.76 1.30
C VAL A 45 8.39 -3.87 2.83
N ARG A 46 7.94 -2.87 3.60
CA ARG A 46 7.81 -2.96 5.06
C ARG A 46 6.66 -3.89 5.46
N PRO A 47 6.90 -4.85 6.38
CA PRO A 47 5.89 -5.80 6.81
C PRO A 47 4.88 -5.18 7.77
N PHE A 48 3.63 -5.65 7.67
CA PHE A 48 2.55 -5.25 8.57
C PHE A 48 2.54 -6.20 9.75
N VAL A 49 3.05 -5.74 10.89
CA VAL A 49 3.28 -6.56 12.08
C VAL A 49 2.51 -5.94 13.25
N PRO A 50 1.57 -6.66 13.88
CA PRO A 50 0.74 -6.12 14.96
C PRO A 50 1.53 -5.59 16.17
N MET A 51 2.64 -6.26 16.49
CA MET A 51 3.57 -5.91 17.56
C MET A 51 4.95 -5.66 16.95
N PRO A 52 5.17 -4.51 16.28
CA PRO A 52 6.37 -4.25 15.49
C PRO A 52 7.66 -4.22 16.31
N GLU A 53 7.57 -4.04 17.63
CA GLU A 53 8.67 -4.16 18.59
C GLU A 53 9.28 -5.58 18.68
N LEU A 54 8.56 -6.60 18.20
CA LEU A 54 9.04 -7.99 18.17
C LEU A 54 9.90 -8.31 16.95
N LEU A 55 10.05 -7.38 16.00
CA LEU A 55 10.88 -7.58 14.81
C LEU A 55 12.36 -7.58 15.16
N THR A 56 13.08 -8.61 14.72
CA THR A 56 14.54 -8.67 14.90
C THR A 56 15.27 -7.72 13.93
N GLU A 57 16.52 -7.36 14.22
CA GLU A 57 17.29 -6.51 13.29
C GLU A 57 17.47 -7.20 11.92
N GLU A 58 17.60 -8.52 11.86
CA GLU A 58 17.67 -9.28 10.61
C GLU A 58 16.39 -9.19 9.79
N GLU A 59 15.23 -9.15 10.46
CA GLU A 59 13.94 -8.97 9.80
C GLU A 59 13.77 -7.57 9.24
N LYS A 60 14.42 -6.57 9.84
CA LYS A 60 14.35 -5.17 9.40
C LYS A 60 15.42 -4.79 8.38
N ALA A 61 16.56 -5.48 8.38
CA ALA A 61 17.78 -5.09 7.67
C ALA A 61 17.57 -4.78 6.17
N TYR A 62 16.75 -5.58 5.48
CA TYR A 62 16.57 -5.46 4.03
C TYR A 62 15.89 -4.14 3.60
N TYR A 63 14.97 -3.61 4.40
CA TYR A 63 14.33 -2.32 4.10
C TYR A 63 14.97 -1.17 4.88
N LYS A 64 15.38 -1.39 6.13
CA LYS A 64 15.83 -0.34 7.06
C LYS A 64 17.04 0.43 6.53
N ARG A 65 18.01 -0.26 5.91
CA ARG A 65 19.22 0.36 5.33
C ARG A 65 18.93 1.41 4.24
N HIS A 66 17.73 1.41 3.66
CA HIS A 66 17.33 2.33 2.61
C HIS A 66 16.35 3.39 3.08
N VAL A 67 15.85 3.31 4.32
CA VAL A 67 15.00 4.33 4.92
C VAL A 67 15.89 5.45 5.44
N PHE A 68 15.63 6.66 4.97
CA PHE A 68 16.18 7.88 5.55
C PHE A 68 15.19 8.38 6.61
N ASP A 69 15.62 8.79 7.79
CA ASP A 69 14.77 9.51 8.75
C ASP A 69 15.57 10.69 9.30
N SER A 70 14.92 11.84 9.44
CA SER A 70 15.58 13.05 9.96
C SER A 70 15.73 13.05 11.48
N LEU A 71 14.98 12.18 12.16
CA LEU A 71 14.96 12.04 13.61
C LEU A 71 15.40 10.62 13.99
N ASP A 72 16.41 10.51 14.83
CA ASP A 72 16.88 9.22 15.36
C ASP A 72 16.02 8.80 16.56
N ARG A 73 14.83 8.24 16.30
CA ARG A 73 13.97 7.65 17.33
C ARG A 73 13.30 6.37 16.86
N GLN A 74 13.36 5.37 17.74
CA GLN A 74 12.83 4.02 17.49
C GLN A 74 11.31 3.99 17.28
N ASP A 75 10.55 4.91 17.88
CA ASP A 75 9.09 4.95 17.74
C ASP A 75 8.63 5.36 16.34
N TYR A 76 9.41 6.18 15.62
CA TYR A 76 9.15 6.52 14.22
C TYR A 76 9.53 5.38 13.25
N GLU A 77 10.55 4.58 13.58
CA GLU A 77 10.95 3.41 12.77
C GLU A 77 9.83 2.36 12.67
N LEU A 78 9.04 2.19 13.73
CA LEU A 78 7.98 1.20 13.81
C LEU A 78 6.62 1.70 13.31
N ASP A 79 6.52 2.99 13.01
CA ASP A 79 5.30 3.64 12.52
C ASP A 79 5.20 3.54 10.99
N LEU A 80 4.13 2.94 10.47
CA LEU A 80 3.89 2.82 9.03
C LEU A 80 3.40 4.12 8.39
N LEU A 81 3.06 5.14 9.17
CA LEU A 81 2.71 6.48 8.68
C LEU A 81 3.83 7.49 8.89
N ASN A 82 4.97 7.06 9.41
CA ASN A 82 6.17 7.89 9.46
C ASN A 82 6.72 8.11 8.04
N ILE A 83 6.90 9.38 7.68
CA ILE A 83 7.61 9.83 6.50
C ILE A 83 8.76 10.74 6.97
N HIS A 84 9.97 10.19 7.03
CA HIS A 84 11.21 10.92 7.35
C HIS A 84 11.24 11.62 8.71
N GLY A 85 10.58 11.05 9.72
CA GLY A 85 10.49 11.56 11.09
C GLY A 85 9.17 12.26 11.44
N LEU A 86 8.22 12.35 10.49
CA LEU A 86 6.95 13.02 10.69
C LEU A 86 5.79 12.24 10.06
N ARG A 87 4.61 12.30 10.69
CA ARG A 87 3.36 11.91 10.03
C ARG A 87 2.83 13.05 9.18
N ASN A 88 2.42 12.75 7.95
CA ASN A 88 1.86 13.72 7.02
C ASN A 88 0.33 13.85 7.23
N PRO A 89 -0.27 15.06 7.23
CA PRO A 89 -1.72 15.25 7.29
C PRO A 89 -2.52 14.51 6.21
N TYR A 90 -1.94 14.22 5.03
CA TYR A 90 -2.65 13.51 3.96
C TYR A 90 -2.80 12.01 4.24
N GLN A 91 -1.82 11.38 4.90
CA GLN A 91 -1.92 9.97 5.31
C GLN A 91 -2.52 9.82 6.71
N GLY A 92 -2.37 10.85 7.53
CA GLY A 92 -2.98 11.02 8.84
C GLY A 92 -1.96 11.12 9.98
N ARG A 93 -2.10 12.15 10.82
CA ARG A 93 -1.30 12.34 12.03
C ARG A 93 -1.94 11.62 13.23
N THR A 94 -3.27 11.55 13.25
CA THR A 94 -4.06 10.80 14.23
C THR A 94 -4.74 9.60 13.58
N ALA A 95 -5.26 8.67 14.40
CA ALA A 95 -6.04 7.54 13.91
C ALA A 95 -7.26 8.01 13.09
N GLU A 96 -7.96 9.06 13.52
CA GLU A 96 -9.13 9.61 12.83
C GLU A 96 -8.76 10.26 11.49
N GLU A 97 -7.60 10.93 11.41
CA GLU A 97 -7.10 11.43 10.13
C GLU A 97 -6.77 10.27 9.18
N ALA A 98 -6.09 9.23 9.67
CA ALA A 98 -5.74 8.06 8.87
C ALA A 98 -6.98 7.30 8.35
N GLU A 99 -8.03 7.20 9.14
CA GLU A 99 -9.30 6.62 8.69
C GLU A 99 -10.00 7.44 7.62
N ARG A 100 -9.96 8.78 7.71
CA ARG A 100 -10.46 9.63 6.63
C ARG A 100 -9.66 9.39 5.34
N SER A 101 -8.34 9.26 5.46
CA SER A 101 -7.48 8.94 4.31
C SER A 101 -7.85 7.60 3.68
N VAL A 102 -8.22 6.57 4.47
CA VAL A 102 -8.75 5.29 3.94
C VAL A 102 -9.98 5.49 3.06
N MET A 103 -10.91 6.38 3.45
CA MET A 103 -12.09 6.69 2.63
C MET A 103 -11.70 7.33 1.29
N CYS A 104 -10.75 8.27 1.31
CA CYS A 104 -10.22 8.90 0.11
C CYS A 104 -9.56 7.87 -0.82
N TRP A 105 -8.73 6.97 -0.28
CA TRP A 105 -8.09 5.91 -1.05
C TRP A 105 -9.11 4.94 -1.66
N ASN A 106 -10.16 4.57 -0.92
CA ASN A 106 -11.22 3.70 -1.44
C ASN A 106 -11.95 4.36 -2.63
N SER A 107 -12.18 5.68 -2.59
CA SER A 107 -12.76 6.43 -3.71
C SER A 107 -11.88 6.39 -4.96
N ILE A 108 -10.56 6.60 -4.78
CA ILE A 108 -9.56 6.49 -5.86
C ILE A 108 -9.59 5.09 -6.46
N LEU A 109 -9.41 4.07 -5.61
CA LEU A 109 -9.34 2.67 -6.03
C LEU A 109 -10.62 2.23 -6.74
N SER A 110 -11.79 2.72 -6.31
CA SER A 110 -13.06 2.47 -6.99
C SER A 110 -13.04 3.02 -8.43
N SER A 111 -12.63 4.28 -8.60
CA SER A 111 -12.52 4.89 -9.93
C SER A 111 -11.52 4.15 -10.83
N LEU A 112 -10.35 3.78 -10.30
CA LEU A 112 -9.35 3.02 -11.04
C LEU A 112 -9.81 1.60 -11.39
N ASN A 113 -10.60 0.97 -10.52
CA ASN A 113 -11.18 -0.34 -10.81
C ASN A 113 -12.23 -0.26 -11.93
N MET A 114 -13.01 0.82 -12.00
CA MET A 114 -13.91 1.07 -13.13
C MET A 114 -13.10 1.26 -14.43
N ALA A 115 -12.01 2.04 -14.38
CA ALA A 115 -11.11 2.21 -15.52
C ALA A 115 -10.51 0.87 -15.99
N LEU A 116 -10.05 0.05 -15.05
CA LEU A 116 -9.48 -1.28 -15.32
C LEU A 116 -10.50 -2.22 -15.99
N ASN A 117 -11.75 -2.21 -15.51
CA ASN A 117 -12.81 -3.00 -16.11
C ASN A 117 -13.13 -2.53 -17.54
N SER A 118 -13.21 -1.22 -17.77
CA SER A 118 -13.39 -0.64 -19.11
C SER A 118 -12.24 -0.99 -20.04
N TYR A 119 -10.98 -0.94 -19.59
CA TYR A 119 -9.84 -1.40 -20.39
C TYR A 119 -9.92 -2.88 -20.73
N ARG A 120 -10.34 -3.74 -19.79
CA ARG A 120 -10.52 -5.18 -20.04
C ARG A 120 -11.64 -5.48 -21.04
N LEU A 121 -12.70 -4.68 -21.06
CA LEU A 121 -13.74 -4.76 -22.10
C LEU A 121 -13.18 -4.31 -23.45
N ALA A 122 -12.49 -3.16 -23.49
CA ALA A 122 -11.85 -2.67 -24.71
C ALA A 122 -10.83 -3.67 -25.31
N LEU A 123 -10.12 -4.42 -24.47
CA LEU A 123 -9.18 -5.46 -24.90
C LEU A 123 -9.89 -6.63 -25.62
N LYS A 124 -11.11 -6.97 -25.22
CA LYS A 124 -11.92 -8.03 -25.86
C LYS A 124 -12.42 -7.60 -27.24
N ASP A 125 -12.74 -6.31 -27.40
CA ASP A 125 -13.48 -5.81 -28.56
C ASP A 125 -12.58 -5.28 -29.70
N ARG A 126 -11.28 -5.04 -29.47
CA ARG A 126 -10.39 -4.35 -30.44
C ARG A 126 -9.30 -5.21 -31.07
N GLY A 127 -8.88 -4.83 -32.28
CA GLY A 127 -7.81 -5.44 -33.10
C GLY A 127 -6.38 -4.91 -32.82
N ALA A 128 -5.83 -4.07 -33.70
CA ALA A 128 -4.39 -3.74 -33.77
C ALA A 128 -3.74 -3.14 -32.50
N ASP A 129 -4.53 -2.61 -31.55
CA ASP A 129 -4.03 -1.92 -30.33
C ASP A 129 -3.98 -2.80 -29.08
N LYS A 130 -4.22 -4.12 -29.20
CA LYS A 130 -4.27 -5.05 -28.05
C LYS A 130 -3.04 -4.98 -27.15
N ALA A 131 -1.84 -4.85 -27.72
CA ALA A 131 -0.60 -4.78 -26.96
C ALA A 131 -0.53 -3.53 -26.07
N TYR A 132 -0.96 -2.39 -26.60
CA TYR A 132 -0.99 -1.13 -25.84
C TYR A 132 -2.04 -1.16 -24.73
N ILE A 133 -3.22 -1.71 -25.00
CA ILE A 133 -4.28 -1.86 -24.00
C ILE A 133 -3.83 -2.82 -22.89
N ALA A 134 -3.18 -3.94 -23.24
CA ALA A 134 -2.63 -4.89 -22.28
C ALA A 134 -1.54 -4.27 -21.40
N ASP A 135 -0.61 -3.49 -21.97
CA ASP A 135 0.39 -2.75 -21.19
C ASP A 135 -0.26 -1.72 -20.26
N SER A 136 -1.29 -1.00 -20.74
CA SER A 136 -2.05 -0.04 -19.93
C SER A 136 -2.76 -0.70 -18.74
N ILE A 137 -3.38 -1.87 -18.95
CA ILE A 137 -3.96 -2.71 -17.89
C ILE A 137 -2.89 -3.06 -16.86
N ARG A 138 -1.74 -3.56 -17.30
CA ARG A 138 -0.66 -4.01 -16.42
C ARG A 138 -0.09 -2.87 -15.58
N ARG A 139 0.09 -1.68 -16.18
CA ARG A 139 0.53 -0.46 -15.47
C ARG A 139 -0.52 0.03 -14.47
N LEU A 140 -1.80 -0.01 -14.85
CA LEU A 140 -2.89 0.37 -13.95
C LEU A 140 -3.01 -0.58 -12.76
N GLU A 141 -2.87 -1.89 -12.98
CA GLU A 141 -2.82 -2.89 -11.92
C GLU A 141 -1.64 -2.63 -10.97
N CYS A 142 -0.46 -2.34 -11.51
CA CYS A 142 0.71 -1.96 -10.71
C CYS A 142 0.45 -0.71 -9.86
N LEU A 143 -0.13 0.36 -10.44
CA LEU A 143 -0.49 1.56 -9.69
C LEU A 143 -1.50 1.25 -8.58
N MET A 144 -2.52 0.44 -8.88
CA MET A 144 -3.53 0.05 -7.89
C MET A 144 -2.92 -0.73 -6.72
N VAL A 145 -1.87 -1.54 -6.93
CA VAL A 145 -1.13 -2.19 -5.83
C VAL A 145 -0.53 -1.13 -4.90
N PHE A 146 0.15 -0.12 -5.44
CA PHE A 146 0.78 0.93 -4.64
C PHE A 146 -0.26 1.69 -3.81
N LEU A 147 -1.38 2.07 -4.43
CA LEU A 147 -2.44 2.80 -3.74
C LEU A 147 -3.14 1.94 -2.68
N ARG A 148 -3.29 0.63 -2.94
CA ARG A 148 -3.84 -0.31 -1.96
C ARG A 148 -2.90 -0.51 -0.77
N THR A 149 -1.58 -0.55 -0.99
CA THR A 149 -0.59 -0.53 0.10
C THR A 149 -0.71 0.74 0.92
N LEU A 150 -0.79 1.92 0.31
CA LEU A 150 -0.97 3.19 1.04
C LEU A 150 -2.26 3.21 1.88
N ARG A 151 -3.37 2.74 1.29
CA ARG A 151 -4.64 2.55 1.98
C ARG A 151 -4.47 1.62 3.18
N ASN A 152 -3.80 0.49 2.97
CA ASN A 152 -3.57 -0.51 3.99
C ASN A 152 -2.66 0.02 5.11
N CYS A 153 -1.62 0.79 4.80
CA CYS A 153 -0.78 1.46 5.81
C CYS A 153 -1.62 2.36 6.71
N CYS A 154 -2.48 3.22 6.12
CA CYS A 154 -3.38 4.10 6.87
C CYS A 154 -4.31 3.28 7.78
N ARG A 155 -4.97 2.26 7.22
CA ARG A 155 -5.93 1.44 7.96
C ARG A 155 -5.25 0.65 9.08
N PHE A 156 -4.12 0.03 8.80
CA PHE A 156 -3.39 -0.79 9.76
C PHE A 156 -2.83 0.06 10.90
N GLN A 157 -2.18 1.18 10.58
CA GLN A 157 -1.61 2.06 11.61
C GLN A 157 -2.70 2.69 12.48
N ALA A 158 -3.83 3.12 11.89
CA ALA A 158 -4.95 3.64 12.68
C ALA A 158 -5.48 2.62 13.70
N MET A 159 -5.49 1.33 13.33
CA MET A 159 -5.87 0.26 14.25
C MET A 159 -4.84 0.03 15.36
N LEU A 160 -3.54 0.08 15.05
CA LEU A 160 -2.48 -0.01 16.08
C LEU A 160 -2.55 1.17 17.05
N ASP A 161 -2.75 2.38 16.54
CA ASP A 161 -2.90 3.59 17.35
C ASP A 161 -4.11 3.48 18.27
N ARG A 162 -5.22 2.90 17.78
CA ARG A 162 -6.41 2.62 18.59
C ARG A 162 -6.18 1.54 19.64
N ALA A 163 -5.47 0.47 19.32
CA ALA A 163 -5.13 -0.56 20.30
C ALA A 163 -4.39 0.06 21.50
N LYS A 164 -3.54 1.07 21.26
CA LYS A 164 -2.83 1.83 22.30
C LYS A 164 -3.73 2.74 23.13
N THR A 165 -4.87 3.21 22.62
CA THR A 165 -5.73 4.19 23.32
C THR A 165 -7.04 3.62 23.85
N ILE A 166 -7.68 2.69 23.14
CA ILE A 166 -9.02 2.19 23.48
C ILE A 166 -8.99 0.66 23.63
N GLY A 167 -9.49 0.17 24.78
CA GLY A 167 -9.77 -1.25 24.98
C GLY A 167 -11.07 -1.61 24.27
N TYR A 168 -11.01 -2.53 23.32
CA TYR A 168 -12.17 -2.99 22.57
C TYR A 168 -12.19 -4.53 22.54
N SER A 169 -13.27 -5.13 22.01
CA SER A 169 -13.43 -6.58 21.85
C SER A 169 -12.23 -7.23 21.16
N VAL A 170 -11.51 -8.10 21.88
CA VAL A 170 -10.26 -8.74 21.41
C VAL A 170 -10.44 -9.42 20.06
N GLN A 171 -11.48 -10.25 19.94
CA GLN A 171 -11.73 -11.02 18.72
C GLN A 171 -12.07 -10.10 17.55
N ALA A 172 -13.03 -9.18 17.73
CA ALA A 172 -13.48 -8.32 16.65
C ALA A 172 -12.36 -7.43 16.09
N ASN A 173 -11.46 -6.93 16.94
CA ASN A 173 -10.34 -6.12 16.45
C ASN A 173 -9.24 -6.96 15.82
N SER A 174 -8.95 -8.16 16.35
CA SER A 174 -8.01 -9.09 15.72
C SER A 174 -8.48 -9.44 14.31
N ASP A 175 -9.75 -9.78 14.14
CA ASP A 175 -10.33 -10.12 12.84
C ASP A 175 -10.24 -8.96 11.85
N VAL A 176 -10.55 -7.73 12.30
CA VAL A 176 -10.44 -6.55 11.45
C VAL A 176 -8.98 -6.27 11.08
N LEU A 177 -8.02 -6.46 12.00
CA LEU A 177 -6.60 -6.22 11.76
C LEU A 177 -6.04 -7.26 10.78
N GLU A 178 -6.36 -8.53 11.02
CA GLU A 178 -6.00 -9.66 10.17
C GLU A 178 -6.61 -9.53 8.77
N ALA A 179 -7.81 -8.95 8.64
CA ALA A 179 -8.39 -8.65 7.33
C ALA A 179 -7.55 -7.63 6.54
N VAL A 180 -7.00 -6.60 7.21
CA VAL A 180 -6.08 -5.65 6.56
C VAL A 180 -4.74 -6.31 6.21
N MET A 181 -4.22 -7.15 7.10
CA MET A 181 -3.00 -7.92 6.83
C MET A 181 -3.19 -8.88 5.65
N ARG A 182 -4.35 -9.54 5.54
CA ARG A 182 -4.72 -10.39 4.39
C ARG A 182 -4.80 -9.61 3.11
N ASP A 183 -5.48 -8.46 3.16
CA ASP A 183 -5.59 -7.56 2.02
C ASP A 183 -4.21 -7.15 1.48
N GLU A 184 -3.28 -6.79 2.38
CA GLU A 184 -1.92 -6.42 2.00
C GLU A 184 -1.08 -7.61 1.54
N TYR A 185 -1.19 -8.76 2.20
CA TYR A 185 -0.50 -9.99 1.82
C TYR A 185 -0.84 -10.40 0.39
N ASP A 186 -2.14 -10.39 0.04
CA ASP A 186 -2.61 -10.75 -1.29
C ASP A 186 -2.26 -9.65 -2.32
N ASN A 187 -2.28 -8.38 -1.91
CA ASN A 187 -1.87 -7.25 -2.74
C ASN A 187 -0.39 -7.34 -3.16
N VAL A 188 0.49 -7.66 -2.19
CA VAL A 188 1.91 -7.90 -2.44
C VAL A 188 2.12 -9.09 -3.39
N GLY A 189 1.34 -10.16 -3.23
CA GLY A 189 1.38 -11.31 -4.13
C GLY A 189 1.08 -10.94 -5.59
N LYS A 190 0.16 -10.02 -5.81
CA LYS A 190 -0.14 -9.50 -7.16
C LYS A 190 1.03 -8.73 -7.75
N LEU A 191 1.72 -7.91 -6.96
CA LEU A 191 2.89 -7.19 -7.46
C LEU A 191 4.04 -8.13 -7.79
N ILE A 192 4.29 -9.15 -6.98
CA ILE A 192 5.28 -10.20 -7.29
C ILE A 192 4.95 -10.82 -8.65
N ALA A 193 3.70 -11.25 -8.86
CA ALA A 193 3.28 -11.82 -10.14
C ALA A 193 3.48 -10.84 -11.31
N LEU A 194 3.11 -9.56 -11.14
CA LEU A 194 3.29 -8.53 -12.17
C LEU A 194 4.77 -8.30 -12.53
N LEU A 195 5.68 -8.34 -11.55
CA LEU A 195 7.12 -8.18 -11.76
C LEU A 195 7.73 -9.39 -12.50
N GLU A 196 7.19 -10.59 -12.28
CA GLU A 196 7.71 -11.85 -12.82
C GLU A 196 7.12 -12.25 -14.16
N ASP A 197 6.01 -11.65 -14.57
CA ASP A 197 5.30 -11.91 -15.83
C ASP A 197 6.11 -11.57 -17.11
N GLY A 198 7.32 -11.01 -16.98
CA GLY A 198 8.25 -10.80 -18.11
C GLY A 198 7.85 -9.72 -19.12
N GLY A 199 6.80 -8.95 -18.84
CA GLY A 199 6.38 -7.81 -19.67
C GLY A 199 7.28 -6.56 -19.55
N PRO A 200 6.95 -5.46 -20.25
CA PRO A 200 7.71 -4.21 -20.21
C PRO A 200 8.01 -3.71 -18.79
N GLN A 201 9.10 -2.97 -18.60
CA GLN A 201 9.45 -2.48 -17.27
C GLN A 201 8.32 -1.63 -16.66
N LEU A 202 7.80 -2.04 -15.50
CA LEU A 202 6.72 -1.36 -14.78
C LEU A 202 7.23 -0.23 -13.90
N LEU A 203 8.38 -0.44 -13.27
CA LEU A 203 8.98 0.46 -12.30
C LEU A 203 10.41 0.79 -12.73
N PRO A 204 10.88 2.03 -12.54
CA PRO A 204 12.31 2.30 -12.61
C PRO A 204 13.01 1.50 -11.50
N MET A 205 14.01 0.70 -11.88
CA MET A 205 14.77 -0.17 -10.99
C MET A 205 16.25 0.16 -11.07
N ALA A 206 16.98 -0.12 -9.99
CA ALA A 206 18.44 -0.05 -9.99
C ALA A 206 19.00 -1.13 -10.93
N ALA A 207 20.07 -0.80 -11.63
CA ALA A 207 20.74 -1.74 -12.53
C ALA A 207 21.37 -2.94 -11.79
N SER A 208 21.67 -2.76 -10.50
CA SER A 208 22.27 -3.78 -9.64
C SER A 208 21.95 -3.49 -8.17
N SER A 209 22.07 -4.50 -7.30
CA SER A 209 21.74 -4.37 -5.87
C SER A 209 22.61 -3.35 -5.11
N ASP A 210 23.86 -3.11 -5.53
CA ASP A 210 24.73 -2.07 -4.95
C ASP A 210 24.30 -0.64 -5.34
N LYS A 211 23.44 -0.51 -6.36
CA LYS A 211 22.85 0.76 -6.80
C LYS A 211 21.44 0.99 -6.25
N GLU A 212 20.95 0.09 -5.41
CA GLU A 212 19.71 0.33 -4.67
C GLU A 212 19.88 1.53 -3.72
N THR A 213 18.90 2.44 -3.73
CA THR A 213 18.92 3.64 -2.89
C THR A 213 17.56 3.85 -2.24
N THR A 214 17.46 4.85 -1.38
CA THR A 214 16.17 5.31 -0.84
C THR A 214 15.11 5.57 -1.91
N PHE A 215 15.50 6.04 -3.10
CA PHE A 215 14.56 6.41 -4.17
C PHE A 215 14.48 5.42 -5.33
N LEU A 216 15.21 4.30 -5.25
CA LEU A 216 15.24 3.31 -6.32
C LEU A 216 15.28 1.91 -5.70
N PHE A 217 14.37 1.03 -6.11
CA PHE A 217 14.39 -0.37 -5.66
C PHE A 217 15.47 -1.16 -6.39
N GLY A 218 16.03 -2.15 -5.70
CA GLY A 218 16.97 -3.11 -6.27
C GLY A 218 16.29 -4.08 -7.23
N PRO A 219 17.04 -4.76 -8.12
CA PRO A 219 16.49 -5.75 -9.04
C PRO A 219 15.82 -6.94 -8.32
N ASP A 220 16.11 -7.13 -7.03
CA ASP A 220 15.57 -8.14 -6.12
C ASP A 220 14.24 -7.73 -5.45
N LEU A 221 13.53 -6.71 -5.94
CA LEU A 221 12.27 -6.24 -5.33
C LEU A 221 11.24 -7.36 -5.11
N ALA A 222 11.11 -8.31 -6.04
CA ALA A 222 10.21 -9.45 -5.86
C ALA A 222 10.58 -10.29 -4.62
N ASP A 223 11.87 -10.46 -4.33
CA ASP A 223 12.36 -11.19 -3.16
C ASP A 223 12.18 -10.38 -1.88
N GLN A 224 12.35 -9.05 -1.93
CA GLN A 224 12.02 -8.17 -0.80
C GLN A 224 10.53 -8.23 -0.45
N LEU A 225 9.65 -8.33 -1.45
CA LEU A 225 8.21 -8.51 -1.26
C LEU A 225 7.85 -9.89 -0.69
N ARG A 226 8.56 -10.95 -1.11
CA ARG A 226 8.43 -12.28 -0.48
C ARG A 226 8.90 -12.25 0.97
N LYS A 227 9.98 -11.53 1.27
CA LYS A 227 10.47 -11.35 2.63
C LYS A 227 9.42 -10.67 3.50
N LYS A 228 8.76 -9.62 2.98
CA LYS A 228 7.59 -8.98 3.61
C LYS A 228 6.50 -10.01 3.95
N GLN A 229 6.07 -10.82 2.98
CA GLN A 229 5.05 -11.86 3.19
C GLN A 229 5.48 -12.90 4.24
N GLN A 230 6.74 -13.34 4.21
CA GLN A 230 7.29 -14.30 5.16
C GLN A 230 7.21 -13.76 6.60
N ILE A 231 7.64 -12.51 6.82
CA ILE A 231 7.60 -11.86 8.14
C ILE A 231 6.16 -11.65 8.59
N MET A 232 5.28 -11.13 7.72
CA MET A 232 3.85 -10.96 8.04
C MET A 232 3.21 -12.28 8.48
N ARG A 233 3.51 -13.39 7.79
CA ARG A 233 3.00 -14.72 8.14
C ARG A 233 3.55 -15.22 9.48
N LYS A 234 4.83 -14.98 9.77
CA LYS A 234 5.46 -15.34 11.05
C LYS A 234 4.77 -14.63 12.22
N HIS A 235 4.47 -13.34 12.06
CA HIS A 235 3.87 -12.48 13.08
C HIS A 235 2.34 -12.39 13.00
N TRP A 236 1.70 -13.28 12.24
CA TRP A 236 0.28 -13.13 11.91
C TRP A 236 -0.61 -13.13 13.14
N ARG A 237 -0.32 -14.02 14.09
CA ARG A 237 -1.13 -14.23 15.31
C ARG A 237 -0.80 -13.26 16.44
N ASP A 238 0.18 -12.36 16.26
CA ASP A 238 0.48 -11.33 17.24
C ASP A 238 -0.72 -10.38 17.44
N SER A 239 -1.59 -10.28 16.43
CA SER A 239 -2.90 -9.58 16.50
C SER A 239 -3.76 -10.06 17.66
N GLN A 240 -3.77 -11.37 17.92
CA GLN A 240 -4.60 -12.00 18.94
C GLN A 240 -4.11 -11.63 20.34
N VAL A 241 -2.81 -11.37 20.49
CA VAL A 241 -2.18 -10.96 21.75
C VAL A 241 -2.28 -9.45 21.94
N LEU A 242 -2.11 -8.66 20.87
CA LEU A 242 -2.13 -7.19 20.91
C LEU A 242 -3.36 -6.65 21.66
N PHE A 243 -4.55 -7.21 21.41
CA PHE A 243 -5.78 -6.76 22.05
C PHE A 243 -6.03 -7.39 23.44
N GLN A 244 -5.35 -8.49 23.79
CA GLN A 244 -5.49 -9.12 25.11
C GLN A 244 -4.91 -8.26 26.24
N PHE A 245 -3.88 -7.47 25.95
CA PHE A 245 -3.16 -6.69 26.96
C PHE A 245 -4.01 -5.62 27.66
N LYS A 246 -5.17 -5.24 27.11
CA LYS A 246 -6.08 -4.26 27.73
C LYS A 246 -7.30 -4.85 28.45
N ASN A 247 -7.45 -6.17 28.49
CA ASN A 247 -8.50 -6.83 29.26
C ASN A 247 -8.15 -7.03 30.76
N ARG A 248 -7.14 -6.33 31.29
CA ARG A 248 -7.09 -6.09 32.74
C ARG A 248 -7.86 -4.81 33.00
N PHE A 249 -8.97 -4.91 33.71
CA PHE A 249 -9.79 -3.84 34.28
C PHE A 249 -9.03 -2.75 35.11
N ASN A 250 -7.72 -2.55 34.97
CA ASN A 250 -6.88 -1.74 35.84
C ASN A 250 -5.62 -1.26 35.12
N GLN A 251 -5.54 0.02 34.76
CA GLN A 251 -4.37 0.88 35.01
C GLN A 251 -4.86 2.34 35.09
N ILE A 252 -5.32 2.70 36.30
CA ILE A 252 -5.56 4.03 36.91
C ILE A 252 -6.49 4.99 36.15
#